data_AF-A0A1G2LP97-F1
#
_entry.id   AF-A0A1G2LP97-F1
#
_cell.length_a   1.000
_cell.length_b   1.000
_cell.length_c   1.000
_cell.angle_alpha   90.00
_cell.angle_beta   90.00
_cell.angle_gamma   90.00
#
_symmetry.space_group_name_H-M   'P 1'
#
loop_
_entity.id
_entity.type
_entity.pdbx_description
1 polymer ?
#
loop_
_entity_poly.entity_id
_entity_poly.type
_entity_poly.pdbx_seq_one_letter_code
_entity_poly.pdbx_strand_id
1 'polypeptide(L)'
;MRRAIPLSQTPIQDTIKLLLKGELSQSEREAGFTTEYPLEGFSLESAGFKNGVLTLKFQDSKNKAVGGACRVGVLWFQIEATAKQFPGIQQVRFLPEEIFQP
;
A
#
# COMPACT_ATOMS: atom_id res chain seq x y z
N MET A 1 -6.39 15.76 -2.59
CA MET A 1 -7.65 15.08 -2.95
C MET A 1 -7.81 13.85 -2.05
N ARG A 2 -9.03 13.45 -1.67
CA ARG A 2 -9.30 12.35 -0.72
C ARG A 2 -10.39 11.43 -1.30
N ARG A 3 -10.22 10.11 -1.24
CA ARG A 3 -11.24 9.11 -1.63
C ARG A 3 -12.08 8.73 -0.41
N ALA A 4 -13.39 8.62 -0.59
CA ALA A 4 -14.29 8.16 0.47
C ALA A 4 -14.37 6.63 0.47
N ILE A 5 -14.15 6.01 1.62
CA ILE A 5 -14.27 4.57 1.84
C ILE A 5 -15.32 4.38 2.95
N PRO A 6 -16.27 3.43 2.83
CA PRO A 6 -17.23 3.15 3.88
C PRO A 6 -16.54 2.92 5.23
N LEU A 7 -17.12 3.42 6.32
CA LEU A 7 -16.62 3.17 7.67
C LEU A 7 -16.66 1.66 7.95
N SER A 8 -15.50 1.01 7.86
CA SER A 8 -15.31 -0.37 8.27
C SER A 8 -14.65 -0.44 9.64
N GLN A 9 -14.60 -1.63 10.23
CA GLN A 9 -13.83 -1.87 11.46
C GLN A 9 -12.31 -1.75 11.24
N THR A 10 -11.84 -1.81 9.98
CA THR A 10 -10.42 -1.79 9.60
C THR A 10 -10.16 -0.85 8.43
N PRO A 11 -10.41 0.48 8.56
CA PRO A 11 -10.40 1.39 7.43
C PRO A 11 -9.03 1.51 6.75
N ILE A 12 -7.94 1.42 7.53
CA ILE A 12 -6.56 1.39 6.99
C ILE A 12 -6.36 0.19 6.06
N GLN A 13 -6.77 -1.00 6.50
CA GLN A 13 -6.62 -2.23 5.73
C GLN A 13 -7.36 -2.14 4.39
N ASP A 14 -8.57 -1.60 4.41
CA ASP A 14 -9.41 -1.50 3.22
C ASP A 14 -8.85 -0.47 2.23
N THR A 15 -8.32 0.65 2.72
CA THR A 15 -7.63 1.63 1.87
C THR A 15 -6.40 1.02 1.19
N ILE A 16 -5.58 0.27 1.93
CA ILE A 16 -4.42 -0.39 1.33
C ILE A 16 -4.87 -1.44 0.31
N LYS A 17 -5.86 -2.29 0.62
CA LYS A 17 -6.41 -3.26 -0.34
C LYS A 17 -6.95 -2.57 -1.60
N LEU A 18 -7.57 -1.40 -1.46
CA LEU A 18 -8.06 -0.61 -2.58
C LEU A 18 -6.92 -0.06 -3.45
N LEU A 19 -5.85 0.44 -2.83
CA LEU A 19 -4.63 0.85 -3.53
C LEU A 19 -4.04 -0.32 -4.34
N LEU A 20 -3.95 -1.51 -3.74
CA LEU A 20 -3.39 -2.71 -4.38
C LEU A 20 -4.20 -3.21 -5.58
N LYS A 21 -5.48 -2.84 -5.70
CA LYS A 21 -6.28 -3.16 -6.89
C LYS A 21 -5.87 -2.34 -8.11
N GLY A 22 -5.13 -1.24 -7.93
CA GLY A 22 -4.75 -0.35 -9.04
C GLY A 22 -5.91 0.42 -9.66
N GLU A 23 -7.08 0.43 -9.01
CA GLU A 23 -8.28 1.08 -9.52
C GLU A 23 -8.20 2.60 -9.31
N LEU A 24 -7.68 3.29 -10.33
CA LEU A 24 -7.75 4.75 -10.45
C LEU A 24 -9.09 5.16 -11.06
N SER A 25 -9.74 6.13 -10.42
CA SER A 25 -10.90 6.84 -10.95
C SER A 25 -10.54 7.63 -12.22
N GLN A 26 -11.55 7.99 -13.00
CA GLN A 26 -11.35 8.75 -14.24
C GLN A 26 -10.63 10.08 -13.98
N SER A 27 -11.03 10.82 -12.95
CA SER A 27 -10.38 12.09 -12.59
C SER A 27 -8.92 11.91 -12.15
N GLU A 28 -8.57 10.78 -11.52
CA GLU A 28 -7.17 10.48 -11.17
C GLU A 28 -6.32 10.23 -12.43
N ARG A 29 -6.89 9.52 -13.42
CA ARG A 29 -6.21 9.32 -14.71
C ARG A 29 -6.04 10.63 -15.48
N GLU A 30 -7.06 11.48 -15.49
CA GLU A 30 -7.03 12.80 -16.13
C GLU A 30 -6.04 13.76 -15.46
N ALA A 31 -5.81 13.61 -14.15
CA ALA A 31 -4.78 14.34 -13.42
C ALA A 31 -3.36 13.76 -13.59
N GLY A 32 -3.19 12.72 -14.42
CA GLY A 32 -1.89 12.12 -14.74
C GLY A 32 -1.38 11.13 -13.68
N PHE A 33 -2.23 10.69 -12.75
CA PHE A 33 -1.82 9.67 -11.79
C PHE A 33 -1.65 8.30 -12.48
N THR A 34 -0.56 7.63 -12.15
CA THR A 34 -0.26 6.26 -12.57
C THR A 34 0.02 5.40 -11.34
N THR A 35 -0.19 4.09 -11.47
CA THR A 35 0.10 3.14 -10.40
C THR A 35 0.69 1.87 -11.02
N GLU A 36 1.61 1.27 -10.28
CA GLU A 36 2.23 -0.02 -10.61
C GLU A 36 1.35 -1.20 -10.15
N TYR A 37 0.29 -0.93 -9.39
CA TYR A 37 -0.68 -1.94 -8.96
C TYR A 37 -1.76 -2.17 -10.04
N PRO A 38 -2.37 -3.35 -10.10
CA PRO A 38 -2.11 -4.53 -9.28
C PRO A 38 -0.84 -5.28 -9.70
N LEU A 39 -0.22 -5.95 -8.74
CA LEU A 39 0.90 -6.86 -8.99
C LEU A 39 0.41 -8.31 -8.84
N GLU A 40 0.72 -9.14 -9.84
CA GLU A 40 0.30 -10.56 -9.81
C GLU A 40 0.90 -11.26 -8.58
N GLY A 41 0.06 -11.96 -7.82
CA GLY A 41 0.50 -12.71 -6.64
C GLY A 41 0.89 -11.84 -5.44
N PHE A 42 0.66 -10.53 -5.50
CA PHE A 42 0.89 -9.56 -4.43
C PHE A 42 -0.42 -9.19 -3.72
N SER A 43 -0.46 -9.34 -2.39
CA SER A 43 -1.66 -8.96 -1.62
C SER A 43 -1.33 -8.63 -0.17
N LEU A 44 -2.23 -7.88 0.48
CA LEU A 44 -2.14 -7.60 1.92
C LEU A 44 -2.80 -8.74 2.71
N GLU A 45 -2.00 -9.46 3.50
CA GLU A 45 -2.48 -10.52 4.40
C GLU A 45 -3.09 -9.94 5.68
N SER A 46 -2.41 -8.99 6.32
CA SER A 46 -2.88 -8.39 7.57
C SER A 46 -2.32 -6.99 7.80
N ALA A 47 -3.05 -6.21 8.59
CA ALA A 47 -2.64 -4.90 9.08
C ALA A 47 -2.81 -4.83 10.60
N GLY A 48 -1.74 -4.50 11.31
CA GLY A 48 -1.75 -4.35 12.77
C GLY A 48 -1.21 -3.00 13.19
N PHE A 49 -1.95 -2.26 14.02
CA PHE A 49 -1.52 -0.97 14.55
C PHE A 49 -1.22 -1.08 16.04
N LYS A 50 -0.02 -0.67 16.46
CA LYS A 50 0.37 -0.63 17.87
C LYS A 50 1.36 0.50 18.12
N ASN A 51 1.08 1.33 19.13
CA ASN A 51 1.97 2.39 19.60
C ASN A 51 2.51 3.31 18.48
N GLY A 52 1.64 3.72 17.55
CA GLY A 52 2.02 4.59 16.43
C GLY A 52 2.69 3.88 15.26
N VAL A 53 2.94 2.58 15.35
CA VAL A 53 3.53 1.77 14.27
C VAL A 53 2.43 0.95 13.59
N LEU A 54 2.23 1.17 12.29
CA LEU A 54 1.43 0.30 11.44
C LEU A 54 2.32 -0.78 10.85
N THR A 55 2.02 -2.05 11.13
CA THR A 55 2.66 -3.21 10.51
C THR A 55 1.75 -3.76 9.43
N LEU A 56 2.24 -3.79 8.19
CA LEU A 56 1.55 -4.36 7.05
C LEU A 56 2.28 -5.63 6.62
N LYS A 57 1.58 -6.77 6.66
CA LYS A 57 2.10 -8.05 6.19
C LYS A 57 1.54 -8.34 4.82
N PHE A 58 2.44 -8.57 3.87
CA PHE A 58 2.10 -8.86 2.48
C PHE A 58 2.50 -10.29 2.11
N GLN A 59 1.80 -10.79 1.11
CA GLN A 59 2.16 -11.98 0.36
C GLN A 59 2.65 -11.54 -1.01
N ASP A 60 3.79 -12.07 -1.46
CA ASP A 60 4.34 -11.85 -2.82
C ASP A 60 4.78 -13.18 -3.46
N SER A 61 3.81 -14.01 -3.81
CA SER A 61 4.05 -15.36 -4.33
C SER A 61 4.80 -15.42 -5.68
N LYS A 62 4.89 -14.29 -6.39
CA LYS A 62 5.50 -14.19 -7.72
C LYS A 62 6.71 -13.26 -7.75
N ASN A 63 7.20 -12.82 -6.58
CA ASN A 63 8.35 -11.94 -6.43
C ASN A 63 8.22 -10.65 -7.29
N LYS A 64 7.03 -10.05 -7.32
CA LYS A 64 6.74 -8.85 -8.11
C LYS A 64 6.96 -7.55 -7.34
N ALA A 65 7.04 -7.62 -6.01
CA ALA A 65 7.33 -6.52 -5.10
C ALA A 65 8.81 -6.47 -4.68
N VAL A 66 9.67 -7.27 -5.32
CA VAL A 66 11.13 -7.25 -5.19
C VAL A 66 11.79 -6.90 -6.54
N GLY A 67 13.05 -6.49 -6.50
CA GLY A 67 13.85 -6.14 -7.68
C GLY A 67 14.36 -4.70 -7.66
N GLY A 68 14.72 -4.16 -8.82
CA GLY A 68 15.50 -2.91 -8.90
C GLY A 68 15.00 -1.76 -8.02
N ALA A 69 15.92 -1.17 -7.25
CA ALA A 69 15.69 -0.16 -6.21
C ALA A 69 14.71 0.96 -6.62
N CYS A 70 14.77 1.42 -7.87
CA CYS A 70 13.89 2.48 -8.38
C CYS A 70 12.41 2.05 -8.37
N ARG A 71 12.12 0.83 -8.84
CA ARG A 71 10.74 0.33 -8.96
C ARG A 71 10.17 -0.03 -7.59
N VAL A 72 10.92 -0.78 -6.79
CA VAL A 72 10.48 -1.17 -5.44
C VAL A 72 10.29 0.03 -4.53
N GLY A 73 11.11 1.08 -4.69
CA GLY A 73 10.94 2.36 -4.01
C GLY A 73 9.58 2.99 -4.30
N VAL A 74 9.15 3.05 -5.56
CA VAL A 74 7.83 3.60 -5.92
C VAL A 74 6.69 2.81 -5.26
N LEU A 75 6.75 1.48 -5.26
CA LEU A 75 5.75 0.62 -4.61
C LEU A 75 5.64 0.89 -3.10
N TRP A 76 6.80 0.96 -2.43
CA TRP A 76 6.91 1.32 -1.02
C TRP A 76 6.28 2.69 -0.76
N PHE A 77 6.72 3.72 -1.50
CA PHE A 77 6.28 5.09 -1.27
C PHE A 77 4.77 5.26 -1.42
N GLN A 78 4.15 4.59 -2.40
CA GLN A 78 2.70 4.64 -2.57
C GLN A 78 1.97 4.08 -1.34
N ILE A 79 2.36 2.89 -0.86
CA ILE A 79 1.71 2.29 0.32
C ILE A 79 1.98 3.12 1.57
N GLU A 80 3.22 3.56 1.78
CA GLU A 80 3.60 4.32 2.96
C GLU A 80 2.85 5.67 3.01
N ALA A 81 2.79 6.40 1.90
CA ALA A 81 2.07 7.65 1.80
C ALA A 81 0.58 7.47 2.05
N THR A 82 -0.04 6.42 1.50
CA THR A 82 -1.44 6.09 1.74
C THR A 82 -1.70 5.75 3.20
N ALA A 83 -0.85 4.93 3.83
CA ALA A 83 -0.97 4.61 5.25
C ALA A 83 -0.85 5.86 6.13
N LYS A 84 0.13 6.73 5.87
CA LYS A 84 0.36 7.97 6.63
C LYS A 84 -0.75 9.02 6.51
N GLN A 85 -1.76 8.81 5.65
CA GLN A 85 -2.97 9.65 5.65
C GLN A 85 -3.83 9.45 6.91
N PHE A 86 -3.67 8.32 7.60
CA PHE A 86 -4.41 8.02 8.81
C PHE A 86 -3.75 8.66 10.04
N PRO A 87 -4.51 9.40 10.87
CA PRO A 87 -3.96 10.05 12.04
C PRO A 87 -3.44 9.02 13.06
N GLY A 88 -2.33 9.33 13.70
CA GLY A 88 -1.70 8.49 14.72
C GLY A 88 -0.67 7.50 14.19
N ILE A 89 -0.54 7.33 12.87
CA ILE A 89 0.55 6.54 12.27
C ILE A 89 1.81 7.39 12.18
N GLN A 90 2.83 7.00 12.94
CA GLN A 90 4.15 7.63 12.95
C GLN A 90 5.13 6.86 12.07
N GLN A 91 4.99 5.53 12.02
CA GLN A 91 5.86 4.65 11.24
C GLN A 91 5.03 3.56 10.55
N VAL A 92 5.47 3.16 9.36
CA VAL A 92 4.94 2.00 8.64
C VAL A 92 6.05 0.97 8.53
N ARG A 93 5.76 -0.26 8.91
CA ARG A 93 6.66 -1.42 8.81
C ARG A 93 6.06 -2.43 7.85
N PHE A 94 6.89 -2.94 6.96
CA PHE A 94 6.52 -3.93 5.96
C PHE A 94 7.04 -5.31 6.38
N LEU A 95 6.22 -6.33 6.21
CA LEU A 95 6.59 -7.72 6.39
C LEU A 95 6.22 -8.53 5.13
N PRO A 96 7.05 -9.50 4.71
CA PRO A 96 8.35 -9.86 5.30
C PRO A 96 9.41 -8.76 5.06
N GLU A 97 10.51 -8.73 5.81
CA GLU A 97 11.48 -7.59 5.80
C GLU A 97 12.20 -7.43 4.45
N GLU A 98 12.27 -8.51 3.68
CA GLU A 98 12.85 -8.59 2.35
C GLU A 98 11.95 -7.95 1.27
N ILE A 99 10.72 -7.59 1.62
CA ILE A 99 9.81 -6.95 0.67
C ILE A 99 10.27 -5.54 0.35
N PHE A 100 10.10 -5.14 -0.91
CA PHE A 100 10.56 -3.85 -1.43
C PHE A 100 12.06 -3.59 -1.28
N GLN A 101 12.86 -4.64 -1.12
CA GLN A 101 14.32 -4.54 -1.16
C GLN A 101 14.85 -4.60 -2.61
N PRO A 102 15.97 -3.91 -2.92
CA PRO A 102 16.65 -3.96 -4.22
C PRO A 102 17.13 -5.35 -4.67
#